data_AF-A0A662GGW6-F1
#
_entry.id   AF-A0A662GGW6-F1
#
_cell.length_a   1.000
_cell.length_b   1.000
_cell.length_c   1.000
_cell.angle_alpha   90.00
_cell.angle_beta   90.00
_cell.angle_gamma   90.00
#
_symmetry.space_group_name_H-M   'P 1'
#
loop_
_entity.id
_entity.type
_entity.pdbx_description
1 polymer ?
#
loop_
_entity_poly.entity_id
_entity_poly.type
_entity_poly.pdbx_seq_one_letter_code
_entity_poly.pdbx_strand_id
1 'polypeptide(L)'
;MSIIDIPSRRFTAEFSAMVDKLVAVRTKDGREYNGKLIGYESTNYSIVLSDAKDSAGNEYRRIILYGDVISEIFLIEEPLDLGELAKRLEERFPKMVKYYPESRVIVVMDRIRVTEKGVEGSGPVAERVKDIFDDFIAKAKAKKLE
;
A
#
# COMPACT_ATOMS: atom_id res chain seq x y z
N MET A 1 -21.03 -10.92 -22.29
CA MET A 1 -20.44 -9.94 -21.35
C MET A 1 -20.32 -10.65 -20.03
N SER A 2 -19.11 -11.07 -19.64
CA SER A 2 -18.92 -11.85 -18.40
C SER A 2 -19.27 -10.97 -17.21
N ILE A 3 -20.24 -11.38 -16.41
CA ILE A 3 -20.51 -10.75 -15.11
C ILE A 3 -19.31 -11.10 -14.25
N ILE A 4 -18.36 -10.16 -14.13
CA ILE A 4 -17.26 -10.30 -13.17
C ILE A 4 -17.89 -10.28 -11.79
N ASP A 5 -17.92 -11.45 -11.15
CA ASP A 5 -18.45 -11.65 -9.80
C ASP A 5 -17.64 -10.84 -8.77
N ILE A 6 -18.32 -10.45 -7.70
CA ILE A 6 -17.80 -9.56 -6.64
C ILE A 6 -16.43 -10.05 -6.07
N PRO A 7 -16.20 -11.36 -5.84
CA PRO A 7 -14.93 -11.87 -5.34
C PRO A 7 -13.75 -11.61 -6.31
N SER A 8 -13.96 -11.77 -7.62
CA SER A 8 -12.90 -11.51 -8.61
C SER A 8 -12.51 -10.03 -8.64
N ARG A 9 -13.48 -9.13 -8.47
CA ARG A 9 -13.18 -7.68 -8.34
C ARG A 9 -12.35 -7.39 -7.11
N ARG A 10 -12.66 -8.05 -5.99
CA ARG A 10 -11.91 -7.90 -4.74
C ARG A 10 -10.49 -8.39 -4.91
N PHE A 11 -10.27 -9.56 -5.53
CA PHE A 11 -8.93 -10.05 -5.84
C PHE A 11 -8.11 -9.03 -6.65
N THR A 12 -8.66 -8.50 -7.74
CA THR A 12 -7.97 -7.48 -8.55
C THR A 12 -7.69 -6.20 -7.75
N ALA A 13 -8.60 -5.79 -6.87
CA ALA A 13 -8.39 -4.63 -6.00
C ALA A 13 -7.26 -4.84 -5.00
N GLU A 14 -7.23 -5.99 -4.32
CA GLU A 14 -6.15 -6.35 -3.38
C GLU A 14 -4.80 -6.41 -4.11
N PHE A 15 -4.73 -7.08 -5.27
CA PHE A 15 -3.47 -7.19 -6.01
C PHE A 15 -2.99 -5.83 -6.55
N SER A 16 -3.92 -4.98 -6.98
CA SER A 16 -3.61 -3.60 -7.38
C SER A 16 -3.12 -2.75 -6.21
N ALA A 17 -3.62 -2.99 -5.00
CA ALA A 17 -3.20 -2.27 -3.81
C ALA A 17 -1.77 -2.61 -3.36
N MET A 18 -1.24 -3.76 -3.80
CA MET A 18 0.16 -4.15 -3.58
C MET A 18 1.14 -3.41 -4.50
N VAL A 19 0.67 -2.75 -5.56
CA VAL A 19 1.53 -1.94 -6.43
C VAL A 19 2.11 -0.77 -5.63
N ASP A 20 3.37 -0.48 -5.89
CA ASP A 20 4.23 0.43 -5.15
C ASP A 20 4.56 0.01 -3.70
N LYS A 21 4.24 -1.23 -3.31
CA LYS A 21 4.56 -1.76 -1.98
C LYS A 21 5.71 -2.75 -2.02
N LEU A 22 6.38 -2.91 -0.88
CA LEU A 22 7.35 -3.99 -0.70
C LEU A 22 6.63 -5.34 -0.58
N VAL A 23 6.99 -6.29 -1.44
CA VAL A 23 6.44 -7.65 -1.48
C VAL A 23 7.55 -8.70 -1.39
N ALA A 24 7.22 -9.86 -0.83
CA ALA A 24 7.99 -11.07 -0.96
C ALA A 24 7.29 -11.99 -1.97
N VAL A 25 8.04 -12.59 -2.88
CA VAL A 25 7.51 -13.48 -3.91
C VAL A 25 8.19 -14.82 -3.76
N ARG A 26 7.39 -15.88 -3.67
CA ARG A 26 7.86 -17.26 -3.71
C ARG A 26 7.54 -17.85 -5.07
N THR A 27 8.50 -18.53 -5.67
CA THR A 27 8.31 -19.28 -6.92
C THR A 27 7.97 -20.74 -6.63
N LYS A 28 7.44 -21.43 -7.62
CA LYS A 28 7.10 -22.87 -7.54
C LYS A 28 8.29 -23.76 -7.23
N ASP A 29 9.50 -23.34 -7.60
CA ASP A 29 10.75 -24.04 -7.30
C ASP A 29 11.40 -23.60 -5.98
N GLY A 30 10.71 -22.79 -5.18
CA GLY A 30 11.12 -22.43 -3.81
C GLY A 30 12.09 -21.26 -3.72
N ARG A 31 12.39 -20.55 -4.82
CA ARG A 31 13.16 -19.30 -4.76
C ARG A 31 12.31 -18.19 -4.17
N GLU A 32 12.95 -17.30 -3.41
CA GLU A 32 12.29 -16.14 -2.82
C GLU A 32 12.96 -14.86 -3.27
N TYR A 33 12.12 -13.86 -3.57
CA TYR A 33 12.55 -12.53 -3.97
C TYR A 33 11.79 -11.48 -3.16
N ASN A 34 12.51 -10.54 -2.56
CA ASN A 34 11.93 -9.40 -1.86
C ASN A 34 12.19 -8.13 -2.68
N GLY A 35 11.15 -7.38 -3.03
CA GLY A 35 11.33 -6.17 -3.82
C GLY A 35 10.05 -5.34 -3.89
N LYS A 36 10.14 -4.15 -4.46
CA LYS A 36 8.97 -3.29 -4.65
C LYS A 36 8.19 -3.76 -5.87
N LEU A 37 6.90 -4.08 -5.72
CA LEU A 37 6.04 -4.43 -6.85
C LEU A 37 5.71 -3.16 -7.64
N ILE A 38 6.21 -3.04 -8.86
CA ILE A 38 5.99 -1.84 -9.69
C ILE A 38 4.89 -2.02 -10.74
N GLY A 39 4.48 -3.26 -10.99
CA GLY A 39 3.42 -3.56 -11.96
C GLY A 39 3.20 -5.05 -12.14
N TYR A 40 2.05 -5.38 -12.71
CA TYR A 40 1.64 -6.73 -13.05
C TYR A 40 0.87 -6.76 -14.36
N GLU A 41 0.88 -7.91 -15.05
CA GLU A 41 0.04 -8.17 -16.21
C GLU A 41 -1.24 -8.89 -15.76
N SER A 42 -2.41 -8.31 -16.02
CA SER A 42 -3.69 -8.81 -15.51
C SER A 42 -4.14 -10.15 -16.12
N THR A 43 -3.57 -10.54 -17.26
CA THR A 43 -3.96 -11.76 -17.98
C THR A 43 -3.30 -13.01 -17.42
N ASN A 44 -2.00 -12.93 -17.11
CA ASN A 44 -1.19 -14.07 -16.69
C ASN A 44 -0.58 -13.89 -15.30
N TYR A 45 -0.79 -12.74 -14.65
CA TYR A 45 -0.23 -12.37 -13.35
C TYR A 45 1.29 -12.39 -13.28
N SER A 46 1.97 -12.16 -14.42
CA SER A 46 3.39 -11.83 -14.43
C SER A 46 3.60 -10.52 -13.71
N ILE A 47 4.71 -10.39 -12.99
CA ILE A 47 5.01 -9.19 -12.19
C ILE A 47 6.38 -8.64 -12.51
N VAL A 48 6.56 -7.36 -12.20
CA VAL A 48 7.86 -6.70 -12.21
C VAL A 48 8.17 -6.21 -10.81
N LEU A 49 9.35 -6.57 -10.31
CA LEU A 49 9.90 -6.06 -9.06
C LEU A 49 11.02 -5.06 -9.34
N SER A 50 11.13 -4.01 -8.52
CA SER A 50 12.30 -3.15 -8.45
C SER A 50 13.10 -3.38 -7.17
N ASP A 51 14.40 -3.10 -7.27
CA ASP A 51 15.33 -3.12 -6.12
C ASP A 51 15.21 -4.42 -5.33
N ALA A 52 15.12 -5.53 -6.08
CA ALA A 52 14.79 -6.83 -5.55
C ALA A 52 16.04 -7.54 -5.02
N LYS A 53 15.87 -8.33 -3.96
CA LYS A 53 16.90 -9.18 -3.37
C LYS A 53 16.44 -10.62 -3.32
N ASP A 54 17.31 -11.55 -3.64
CA ASP A 54 17.05 -12.97 -3.42
C ASP A 54 17.49 -13.44 -2.01
N SER A 55 17.20 -14.70 -1.66
CA SER A 55 17.61 -15.29 -0.38
C SER A 55 19.13 -15.38 -0.18
N ALA A 56 19.92 -15.30 -1.25
CA ALA A 56 21.39 -15.30 -1.19
C ALA A 56 21.96 -13.88 -1.01
N GLY A 57 21.12 -12.85 -1.00
CA GLY A 57 21.51 -11.45 -0.86
C GLY A 57 21.92 -10.78 -2.18
N ASN A 58 21.73 -11.43 -3.33
CA ASN A 58 22.00 -10.81 -4.62
C ASN A 58 20.96 -9.72 -4.90
N GLU A 59 21.42 -8.57 -5.35
CA GLU A 59 20.55 -7.42 -5.65
C GLU A 59 20.32 -7.27 -7.16
N TYR A 60 19.07 -6.99 -7.52
CA TYR A 60 18.62 -6.84 -8.89
C TYR A 60 17.80 -5.56 -9.03
N ARG A 61 18.24 -4.64 -9.88
CA ARG A 61 17.48 -3.39 -10.15
C ARG A 61 16.06 -3.65 -10.67
N ARG A 62 15.91 -4.71 -11.47
CA ARG A 62 14.66 -5.16 -12.06
C ARG A 62 14.65 -6.68 -12.16
N ILE A 63 13.53 -7.29 -11.78
CA ILE A 63 13.22 -8.70 -12.07
C ILE A 63 11.84 -8.76 -12.70
N ILE A 64 11.68 -9.54 -13.76
CA ILE A 64 10.39 -9.92 -14.32
C ILE A 64 10.17 -11.38 -13.97
N LEU A 65 9.07 -11.66 -13.26
CA LEU A 65 8.66 -13.03 -12.92
C LEU A 65 7.41 -13.35 -13.74
N TYR A 66 7.49 -14.37 -14.57
CA TYR A 66 6.33 -14.86 -15.32
C TYR A 66 5.33 -15.50 -14.36
N GLY A 67 4.04 -15.24 -14.56
CA GLY A 67 3.04 -15.66 -13.57
C GLY A 67 2.91 -17.18 -13.41
N ASP A 68 3.31 -17.96 -14.43
CA ASP A 68 3.35 -19.41 -14.36
C ASP A 68 4.45 -19.95 -13.43
N VAL A 69 5.47 -19.16 -13.09
CA VAL A 69 6.53 -19.57 -12.13
C VAL A 69 6.24 -19.15 -10.70
N ILE A 70 5.30 -18.24 -10.47
CA ILE A 70 4.98 -17.69 -9.15
C ILE A 70 4.05 -18.67 -8.42
N SER A 71 4.32 -18.92 -7.13
CA SER A 71 3.43 -19.67 -6.25
C SER A 71 2.65 -18.73 -5.32
N GLU A 72 3.34 -17.77 -4.70
CA GLU A 72 2.77 -16.90 -3.66
C GLU A 72 3.37 -15.50 -3.75
N ILE A 73 2.56 -14.49 -3.42
CA ILE A 73 3.00 -13.09 -3.26
C ILE A 73 2.51 -12.62 -1.89
N PHE A 74 3.45 -12.20 -1.04
CA PHE A 74 3.19 -11.67 0.29
C PHE A 74 3.41 -10.16 0.29
N LEU A 75 2.45 -9.39 0.81
CA LEU A 75 2.68 -8.00 1.16
C LEU A 75 3.50 -7.96 2.46
N ILE A 76 4.77 -7.54 2.36
CA ILE A 76 5.67 -7.44 3.53
C ILE A 76 5.79 -6.02 4.06
N GLU A 77 5.30 -5.03 3.30
CA GLU A 77 5.12 -3.69 3.83
C GLU A 77 3.92 -3.64 4.78
N GLU A 78 4.19 -3.35 6.06
CA GLU A 78 3.12 -3.08 7.00
C GLU A 78 2.31 -1.85 6.51
N PRO A 79 1.00 -2.01 6.27
CA PRO A 79 0.16 -0.92 5.78
C PRO A 79 0.10 0.19 6.82
N LEU A 80 -0.08 1.42 6.36
CA LEU A 80 -0.18 2.55 7.29
C LEU A 80 -1.44 2.36 8.15
N ASP A 81 -1.29 2.47 9.47
CA ASP A 81 -2.45 2.41 10.36
C ASP A 81 -3.27 3.71 10.25
N LEU A 82 -4.16 3.75 9.27
CA LEU A 82 -5.08 4.86 9.05
C LEU A 82 -6.12 4.99 10.18
N GLY A 83 -6.37 3.92 10.94
CA GLY A 83 -7.24 4.00 12.12
C GLY A 83 -6.59 4.82 13.22
N GLU A 84 -5.30 4.59 13.48
CA GLU A 84 -4.52 5.36 14.44
C GLU A 84 -4.30 6.81 13.97
N LEU A 85 -4.01 7.00 12.67
CA LEU A 85 -3.97 8.35 12.09
C LEU A 85 -5.30 9.08 12.27
N ALA A 86 -6.43 8.41 12.06
CA ALA A 86 -7.76 9.00 12.23
C ALA A 86 -7.99 9.45 13.68
N LYS A 87 -7.58 8.67 14.68
CA LYS A 87 -7.65 9.06 16.09
C LYS A 87 -6.81 10.31 16.38
N ARG A 88 -5.56 10.34 15.89
CA ARG A 88 -4.66 11.50 16.07
C ARG A 88 -5.20 12.76 15.40
N LEU A 89 -5.88 12.61 14.25
CA LEU A 89 -6.59 13.70 13.60
C LEU A 89 -7.81 14.16 14.42
N GLU A 90 -8.57 13.22 14.99
CA GLU A 90 -9.77 13.51 15.80
C GLU A 90 -9.43 14.28 17.09
N GLU A 91 -8.27 14.02 17.70
CA GLU A 91 -7.76 14.81 18.84
C GLU A 91 -7.56 16.30 18.50
N ARG A 92 -7.19 16.60 17.25
CA ARG A 92 -6.92 17.97 16.77
C ARG A 92 -8.11 18.61 16.07
N PHE A 93 -8.99 17.81 15.50
CA PHE A 93 -10.20 18.24 14.79
C PHE A 93 -11.44 17.49 15.31
N PRO A 94 -11.89 17.76 16.55
CA PRO A 94 -12.95 16.98 17.18
C PRO A 94 -14.26 17.05 16.38
N LYS A 95 -14.93 15.89 16.24
CA LYS A 95 -16.20 15.70 15.53
C LYS A 95 -16.15 16.05 14.04
N MET A 96 -14.95 16.20 13.47
CA MET A 96 -14.74 16.59 12.09
C MET A 96 -14.01 15.51 11.28
N VAL A 97 -13.67 14.36 11.87
CA VAL A 97 -12.99 13.26 11.18
C VAL A 97 -13.95 12.08 10.94
N LYS A 98 -13.99 11.60 9.70
CA LYS A 98 -14.73 10.40 9.31
C LYS A 98 -13.74 9.41 8.67
N TYR A 99 -13.55 8.26 9.28
CA TYR A 99 -12.74 7.19 8.70
C TYR A 99 -13.65 6.17 7.99
N TYR A 100 -13.32 5.84 6.75
CA TYR A 100 -13.97 4.83 5.93
C TYR A 100 -13.00 3.65 5.74
N PRO A 101 -13.10 2.59 6.58
CA PRO A 101 -12.15 1.47 6.57
C PRO A 101 -12.12 0.72 5.24
N GLU A 102 -13.30 0.48 4.65
CA GLU A 102 -13.45 -0.25 3.39
C GLU A 102 -12.69 0.39 2.23
N SER A 103 -12.64 1.72 2.18
CA SER A 103 -11.93 2.46 1.14
C SER A 103 -10.55 2.95 1.57
N ARG A 104 -10.13 2.72 2.82
CA ARG A 104 -8.90 3.27 3.41
C ARG A 104 -8.78 4.79 3.21
N VAL A 105 -9.88 5.52 3.46
CA VAL A 105 -9.94 6.98 3.32
C VAL A 105 -10.39 7.61 4.63
N ILE A 106 -9.69 8.66 5.07
CA ILE A 106 -10.14 9.55 6.13
C ILE A 106 -10.60 10.85 5.48
N VAL A 107 -11.76 11.37 5.90
CA VAL A 107 -12.28 12.65 5.46
C VAL A 107 -12.32 13.60 6.66
N VAL A 108 -11.68 14.75 6.53
CA VAL A 108 -11.64 15.81 7.55
C VAL A 108 -12.46 17.00 7.06
N MET A 109 -13.37 17.50 7.91
CA MET A 109 -14.30 18.60 7.61
C MET A 109 -15.07 18.42 6.29
N ASP A 110 -15.41 17.18 5.94
CA ASP A 110 -16.15 16.82 4.72
C ASP A 110 -15.51 17.28 3.39
N ARG A 111 -14.23 17.69 3.40
CA ARG A 111 -13.56 18.28 2.22
C ARG A 111 -12.09 17.88 2.04
N ILE A 112 -11.37 17.53 3.10
CA ILE A 112 -9.97 17.09 3.02
C ILE A 112 -9.96 15.58 3.04
N ARG A 113 -9.38 14.95 2.01
CA ARG A 113 -9.22 13.49 1.95
C ARG A 113 -7.80 13.12 2.34
N VAL A 114 -7.65 12.12 3.19
CA VAL A 114 -6.36 11.57 3.59
C VAL A 114 -6.35 10.09 3.28
N THR A 115 -5.32 9.65 2.59
CA THR A 115 -5.06 8.25 2.23
C THR A 115 -3.60 7.91 2.53
N GLU A 116 -3.19 6.67 2.34
CA GLU A 116 -1.77 6.30 2.43
C GLU A 116 -0.88 7.05 1.43
N LYS A 117 -1.46 7.54 0.33
CA LYS A 117 -0.73 8.28 -0.71
C LYS A 117 -0.48 9.74 -0.33
N GLY A 118 -1.20 10.27 0.66
CA GLY A 118 -1.08 11.65 1.10
C GLY A 118 -2.41 12.32 1.40
N VAL A 119 -2.35 13.66 1.50
CA VAL A 119 -3.47 14.54 1.83
C VAL A 119 -3.89 15.33 0.58
N GLU A 120 -5.17 15.26 0.26
CA GLU A 120 -5.82 16.01 -0.82
C GLU A 120 -6.75 17.08 -0.22
N GLY A 121 -6.49 18.34 -0.54
CA GLY A 121 -7.27 19.48 -0.04
C GLY A 121 -6.44 20.77 -0.08
N SER A 122 -7.09 21.90 0.21
CA SER A 122 -6.42 23.21 0.22
C SER A 122 -6.84 24.08 1.41
N GLY A 123 -6.00 25.07 1.72
CA GLY A 123 -6.22 26.04 2.78
C GLY A 123 -5.58 25.66 4.13
N PRO A 124 -5.70 26.52 5.15
CA PRO A 124 -4.92 26.40 6.40
C PRO A 124 -5.19 25.12 7.19
N VAL A 125 -6.38 24.53 7.03
CA VAL A 125 -6.71 23.25 7.68
C VAL A 125 -6.04 22.09 6.96
N ALA A 126 -5.97 22.12 5.62
CA ALA A 126 -5.32 21.07 4.84
C ALA A 126 -3.81 21.01 5.15
N GLU A 127 -3.16 22.16 5.29
CA GLU A 127 -1.75 22.22 5.73
C GLU A 127 -1.56 21.60 7.12
N ARG A 128 -2.43 21.91 8.09
CA ARG A 128 -2.36 21.29 9.43
C ARG A 128 -2.60 19.78 9.42
N VAL A 129 -3.51 19.30 8.56
CA VAL A 129 -3.75 17.86 8.38
C VAL A 129 -2.51 17.20 7.75
N LYS A 130 -1.89 17.87 6.79
CA LYS A 130 -0.64 17.43 6.16
C LYS A 130 0.51 17.37 7.15
N ASP A 131 0.68 18.37 8.01
CA ASP A 131 1.70 18.34 9.07
C ASP A 131 1.54 17.11 9.98
N ILE A 132 0.31 16.80 10.41
CA ILE A 132 0.02 15.62 11.25
C ILE A 132 0.28 14.31 10.49
N PHE A 133 -0.07 14.26 9.21
CA PHE A 133 0.20 13.11 8.34
C PHE A 133 1.70 12.87 8.18
N ASP A 134 2.47 13.90 7.82
CA ASP A 134 3.91 13.82 7.61
C ASP A 134 4.64 13.38 8.89
N ASP A 135 4.24 13.94 10.03
CA ASP A 135 4.69 13.52 11.37
C ASP A 135 4.41 12.04 11.65
N PHE A 136 3.23 11.55 11.27
CA PHE A 136 2.82 10.17 11.48
C PHE A 136 3.63 9.21 10.59
N ILE A 137 3.84 9.57 9.32
CA ILE A 137 4.69 8.83 8.39
C ILE A 137 6.14 8.77 8.88
N ALA A 138 6.68 9.89 9.37
CA ALA A 138 8.05 9.94 9.88
C ALA A 138 8.24 8.98 11.07
N LYS A 139 7.28 8.97 12.01
CA LYS A 139 7.31 8.04 13.16
C LYS A 139 7.11 6.58 12.75
N ALA A 140 6.21 6.31 11.81
CA ALA A 140 5.99 4.97 11.27
C ALA A 140 7.24 4.43 10.57
N LYS A 141 8.01 5.28 9.88
CA LYS A 141 9.31 4.91 9.28
C LYS A 141 10.39 4.67 10.33
N ALA A 142 10.47 5.51 11.37
CA ALA A 142 11.46 5.35 12.44
C ALA A 142 11.27 4.02 13.20
N LYS A 143 10.02 3.66 13.52
CA LYS A 143 9.68 2.39 14.18
C LYS A 143 10.01 1.15 13.33
N LYS A 144 10.18 1.29 12.02
CA LYS A 144 10.59 0.19 11.12
C LYS A 144 12.12 -0.06 11.12
N LEU A 145 12.92 0.85 11.68
CA LEU A 145 14.39 0.74 11.72
C LEU A 145 14.93 0.19 13.06
N GLU A 146 14.07 0.01 14.06
CA GLU A 146 14.37 -0.60 15.37
C GLU A 146 13.97 -2.08 15.38
#